data_AF-A0A7W4VZB8-F1
#
_entry.id   AF-A0A7W4VZB8-F1
#
_cell.length_a   1.000
_cell.length_b   1.000
_cell.length_c   1.000
_cell.angle_alpha   90.00
_cell.angle_beta   90.00
_cell.angle_gamma   90.00
#
_symmetry.space_group_name_H-M   'P 1'
#
loop_
_entity.id
_entity.type
_entity.pdbx_description
1 polymer ?
#
loop_
_entity_poly.entity_id
_entity_poly.type
_entity_poly.pdbx_seq_one_letter_code
_entity_poly.pdbx_strand_id
1 'polypeptide(L)' 'MSEDPDLPVPEEPEATPPEPERVRTGVPHVDEVIAAVEQLEERPLEEHVGVFETAHAQLRRALDDTDRPTDPA' A
#
# COMPACT_ATOMS: atom_id res chain seq x y z
N MET A 1 35.83 35.46 -23.64
CA MET A 1 34.42 35.04 -23.61
C MET A 1 33.98 35.24 -22.18
N SER A 2 33.03 36.15 -21.97
CA SER A 2 32.46 36.42 -20.64
C SER A 2 31.41 35.35 -20.39
N GLU A 3 31.60 34.52 -19.37
CA GLU A 3 30.52 33.72 -18.80
C GLU A 3 30.07 34.42 -17.53
N ASP A 4 28.84 34.94 -17.62
CA ASP A 4 27.99 35.38 -16.52
C ASP A 4 26.64 34.68 -16.81
N PRO A 5 25.87 34.18 -15.83
CA PRO A 5 26.12 34.04 -14.40
C PRO A 5 25.91 32.61 -13.85
N ASP A 6 26.36 32.47 -12.62
CA ASP A 6 25.73 31.72 -11.53
C ASP A 6 24.19 31.97 -11.51
N LEU A 7 23.45 31.31 -12.40
CA LEU A 7 21.99 31.23 -12.27
C LEU A 7 21.72 30.13 -11.24
N PRO A 8 21.04 30.42 -10.11
CA PRO A 8 20.51 29.36 -9.28
C PRO A 8 19.61 28.53 -10.18
N VAL A 9 19.96 27.24 -10.36
CA VAL A 9 19.05 26.29 -10.98
C VAL A 9 17.72 26.43 -10.26
N PRO A 10 16.61 26.72 -10.96
CA PRO A 10 15.31 26.74 -10.31
C PRO A 10 15.17 25.39 -9.62
N GLU A 11 15.00 25.39 -8.30
CA GLU A 11 14.77 24.18 -7.54
C GLU A 11 13.57 23.49 -8.19
N GLU A 12 13.83 22.43 -8.94
CA GLU A 12 12.77 21.60 -9.50
C GLU A 12 11.91 21.21 -8.30
N PRO A 13 10.59 21.51 -8.31
CA PRO A 13 9.74 21.19 -7.19
C PRO A 13 9.95 19.70 -6.90
N GLU A 14 10.32 19.36 -5.65
CA GLU A 14 10.45 17.97 -5.21
C GLU A 14 9.23 17.22 -5.71
N ALA A 15 9.45 16.32 -6.67
CA ALA A 15 8.37 15.59 -7.30
C ALA A 15 7.72 14.74 -6.22
N THR A 16 6.58 15.19 -5.70
CA THR A 16 5.80 14.40 -4.75
C THR A 16 5.58 13.04 -5.40
N PRO A 17 5.99 11.93 -4.76
CA PRO A 17 5.79 10.62 -5.34
C PRO A 17 4.30 10.46 -5.68
N PRO A 18 3.97 9.87 -6.85
CA PRO A 18 2.58 9.68 -7.23
C PRO A 18 1.85 8.90 -6.14
N GLU A 19 0.62 9.31 -5.84
CA GLU A 19 -0.22 8.57 -4.89
C GLU A 19 -0.33 7.11 -5.37
N PRO A 20 -0.19 6.13 -4.45
CA PRO A 20 -0.26 4.73 -4.84
C PRO A 20 -1.62 4.41 -5.46
N GLU A 21 -1.59 3.71 -6.58
CA GLU A 21 -2.80 3.30 -7.30
C GLU A 21 -3.58 2.30 -6.44
N ARG A 22 -4.82 2.62 -6.06
CA ARG A 22 -5.63 1.74 -5.18
C ARG A 22 -5.92 0.42 -5.88
N VAL A 23 -5.30 -0.65 -5.39
CA VAL A 23 -5.45 -2.00 -5.95
C VAL A 23 -6.79 -2.60 -5.53
N ARG A 24 -7.57 -3.09 -6.50
CA ARG A 24 -8.79 -3.88 -6.27
C ARG A 24 -8.64 -5.24 -6.92
N THR A 25 -8.62 -6.28 -6.10
CA THR A 25 -8.40 -7.66 -6.53
C THR A 25 -9.69 -8.34 -6.97
N GLY A 26 -10.85 -7.82 -6.56
CA GLY A 26 -12.16 -8.42 -6.81
C GLY A 26 -12.50 -9.58 -5.87
N VAL A 27 -11.60 -9.92 -4.94
CA VAL A 27 -11.85 -10.88 -3.86
C VAL A 27 -12.21 -10.07 -2.61
N PRO A 28 -13.46 -10.12 -2.10
CA PRO A 28 -13.92 -9.23 -1.04
C PRO A 28 -13.04 -9.24 0.21
N HIS A 29 -12.62 -10.43 0.65
CA HIS A 29 -11.79 -10.60 1.84
C HIS A 29 -10.36 -10.05 1.66
N VAL A 30 -9.82 -10.10 0.44
CA VAL A 30 -8.50 -9.52 0.13
C VAL A 30 -8.60 -7.99 0.02
N ASP A 31 -9.69 -7.49 -0.58
CA ASP A 31 -9.93 -6.04 -0.71
C ASP A 31 -10.18 -5.37 0.66
N GLU A 32 -10.76 -6.08 1.63
CA GLU A 32 -10.88 -5.62 3.03
C GLU A 32 -9.51 -5.48 3.70
N VAL A 33 -8.61 -6.44 3.49
CA VAL A 33 -7.24 -6.39 4.01
C VAL A 33 -6.47 -5.21 3.41
N ILE A 34 -6.58 -5.01 2.09
CA ILE A 34 -5.93 -3.88 1.41
C ILE A 34 -6.44 -2.54 1.98
N ALA A 35 -7.75 -2.38 2.16
CA ALA A 35 -8.32 -1.17 2.74
C ALA A 35 -7.88 -0.92 4.20
N ALA A 36 -7.65 -1.98 4.99
CA ALA A 36 -7.12 -1.85 6.34
C ALA A 36 -5.65 -1.36 6.35
N VAL A 37 -4.86 -1.76 5.35
CA VAL A 37 -3.47 -1.31 5.17
C VAL A 37 -3.40 0.11 4.60
N GLU A 38 -4.26 0.49 3.66
CA GLU A 38 -4.31 1.88 3.14
C GLU A 38 -4.61 2.90 4.26
N GLN A 39 -5.46 2.56 5.22
CA GLN A 39 -5.81 3.44 6.35
C GLN A 39 -4.71 3.56 7.42
N LEU A 40 -3.63 2.79 7.33
CA LEU A 40 -2.54 2.85 8.31
C LEU A 40 -1.71 4.14 8.20
N GLU A 41 -1.63 4.74 7.01
CA GLU A 41 -0.87 5.98 6.79
C GLU A 41 -1.35 7.13 7.70
N GLU A 42 -2.63 7.13 8.06
CA GLU A 42 -3.24 8.15 8.93
C GLU A 42 -3.16 7.80 10.43
N ARG A 43 -2.64 6.62 10.80
CA ARG A 43 -2.62 6.12 12.17
C ARG A 43 -1.25 6.25 12.84
N PRO A 44 -1.18 6.32 14.18
CA PRO A 44 0.08 6.29 14.93
C PRO A 44 0.88 5.01 14.66
N LEU A 45 2.20 5.13 14.54
CA LEU A 45 3.11 4.00 14.25
C LEU A 45 3.01 2.86 15.26
N GLU A 46 2.68 3.16 16.53
CA GLU A 46 2.52 2.13 17.56
C GLU A 46 1.36 1.18 17.26
N GLU A 47 0.36 1.64 16.51
CA GLU A 47 -0.82 0.86 16.12
C GLU A 47 -0.56 0.03 14.85
N HIS A 48 0.49 0.36 14.08
CA HIS A 48 0.73 -0.25 12.77
C HIS A 48 0.98 -1.74 12.85
N VAL A 49 1.79 -2.17 13.82
CA VAL A 49 2.15 -3.58 13.99
C VAL A 49 0.90 -4.43 14.23
N GLY A 50 -0.01 -3.99 15.13
CA GLY A 50 -1.22 -4.74 15.46
C GLY A 50 -2.19 -4.86 14.28
N VAL A 51 -2.34 -3.79 13.49
CA VAL A 51 -3.16 -3.83 12.27
C VAL A 51 -2.52 -4.72 11.22
N PHE A 52 -1.20 -4.61 11.01
CA PHE A 52 -0.48 -5.40 10.03
C PHE A 52 -0.53 -6.89 10.34
N GLU A 53 -0.34 -7.29 11.60
CA GLU A 53 -0.46 -8.69 12.04
C GLU A 53 -1.88 -9.23 11.82
N THR A 54 -2.89 -8.42 12.13
CA THR A 54 -4.30 -8.79 11.94
C THR A 54 -4.63 -8.95 10.45
N ALA A 55 -4.23 -7.99 9.64
CA ALA A 55 -4.38 -8.00 8.18
C ALA A 55 -3.69 -9.22 7.56
N HIS A 56 -2.45 -9.52 7.99
CA HIS A 56 -1.69 -10.66 7.52
C HIS A 56 -2.35 -12.00 7.89
N ALA A 57 -2.87 -12.13 9.11
CA ALA A 57 -3.61 -13.32 9.53
C ALA A 57 -4.91 -13.52 8.73
N GLN A 58 -5.62 -12.44 8.41
CA GLN A 58 -6.83 -12.48 7.58
C GLN A 58 -6.53 -12.88 6.15
N LEU A 59 -5.49 -12.30 5.55
CA LEU A 59 -5.04 -12.63 4.20
C LEU A 59 -4.65 -14.10 4.08
N ARG A 60 -3.91 -14.63 5.05
CA ARG A 60 -3.53 -16.04 5.06
C ARG A 60 -4.77 -16.96 5.03
N ARG A 61 -5.77 -16.67 5.86
CA ARG A 61 -7.03 -17.43 5.86
C ARG A 61 -7.77 -17.32 4.53
N ALA A 62 -7.81 -16.12 3.93
CA ALA A 62 -8.42 -15.90 2.61
C ALA A 62 -7.83 -16.83 1.53
N LEU A 63 -6.51 -16.91 1.52
CA LEU A 63 -5.77 -17.69 0.55
C LEU A 63 -5.89 -19.18 0.84
N ASP A 64 -5.80 -19.60 2.11
CA ASP A 64 -5.99 -21.00 2.51
C ASP A 64 -7.40 -21.53 2.15
N ASP A 65 -8.44 -20.70 2.28
CA ASP A 65 -9.81 -21.08 1.88
C ASP A 65 -10.01 -21.12 0.36
N THR A 66 -9.25 -20.31 -0.40
CA THR A 66 -9.26 -20.33 -1.87
C THR A 66 -8.54 -21.56 -2.42
N ASP A 67 -7.46 -21.99 -1.76
CA ASP A 67 -6.60 -23.11 -2.19
C ASP A 67 -7.11 -24.48 -1.69
N ARG A 68 -8.17 -24.50 -0.85
CA ARG A 68 -8.82 -25.76 -0.47
C ARG A 68 -9.53 -26.32 -1.71
N PRO A 69 -9.15 -27.52 -2.20
CA PRO A 69 -9.85 -28.14 -3.31
C PRO A 69 -11.32 -28.28 -2.90
N THR A 70 -12.24 -27.77 -3.74
CA THR A 70 -13.66 -28.06 -3.61
C THR A 70 -13.82 -29.56 -3.77
N ASP A 71 -13.85 -30.30 -2.67
CA ASP A 71 -14.06 -31.74 -2.66
C ASP A 71 -15.49 -32.01 -3.18
N PRO A 72 -15.68 -32.57 -4.38
CA PRO A 72 -17.00 -32.96 -4.83
C PRO A 72 -17.41 -34.21 -4.03
N ALA A 73 -18.47 -34.06 -3.24
CA ALA A 73 -19.12 -35.13 -2.48
C ALA A 73 -19.60 -36.30 -3.35
#